data_AF-A0A1Y2CQK5-F1
#
_entry.id   AF-A0A1Y2CQK5-F1
#
_cell.length_a   1.000
_cell.length_b   1.000
_cell.length_c   1.000
_cell.angle_alpha   90.00
_cell.angle_beta   90.00
_cell.angle_gamma   90.00
#
_symmetry.space_group_name_H-M   'P 1'
#
loop_
_entity.id
_entity.type
_entity.pdbx_description
1 polymer ?
#
loop_
_entity_poly.entity_id
_entity_poly.type
_entity_poly.pdbx_seq_one_letter_code
_entity_poly.pdbx_strand_id
1 'polypeptide(L)'
;MMKQLAVKVIPFGAPAKDEFFINGSQQMTVHEVAQELFITKTVSEFGIRSSHISAGRSNVGSNFVELQDCFICHGPYSEALLEAWDDWADTKDSENDRPDFLPNNQLYAVLIMVNAGADLEHFKIQPVNSGTAPCTPLSKNYKLKSATGADGASTNKTWAMVRSILLQTIYSLYIAEKELKLEHRDLHWGNLMCQTNSLWVGAHQEYFLGEDMGYIRVPLEGVKVTIIDFTLSRCENEQGMLMYNKMEDEALFTGEGDYQVCVLNGFIDVNRILLIV
;
A
#
# COMPACT_ATOMS: atom_id res chain seq x y z
N MET A 1 15.95 -16.60 7.28
CA MET A 1 15.56 -15.41 8.06
C MET A 1 14.10 -15.54 8.40
N MET A 2 13.70 -15.24 9.64
CA MET A 2 12.28 -15.16 10.01
C MET A 2 11.64 -14.00 9.23
N LYS A 3 10.50 -14.22 8.57
CA LYS A 3 9.72 -13.12 7.97
C LYS A 3 9.17 -12.28 9.13
N GLN A 4 9.36 -10.96 9.08
CA GLN A 4 8.64 -10.05 9.97
C GLN A 4 7.22 -9.87 9.43
N LEU A 5 6.25 -9.76 10.34
CA LEU A 5 4.84 -9.64 10.02
C LEU A 5 4.29 -8.31 10.54
N ALA A 6 3.29 -7.79 9.84
CA ALA A 6 2.44 -6.69 10.27
C ALA A 6 1.04 -7.25 10.53
N VAL A 7 0.38 -6.76 11.58
CA VAL A 7 -0.96 -7.21 11.99
C VAL A 7 -1.90 -6.01 11.97
N LYS A 8 -2.91 -6.05 11.10
CA LYS A 8 -4.01 -5.05 11.06
C LYS A 8 -5.18 -5.62 11.86
N VAL A 9 -5.55 -4.96 12.96
CA VAL A 9 -6.66 -5.35 13.83
C VAL A 9 -7.81 -4.38 13.61
N ILE A 10 -8.92 -4.87 13.07
CA ILE A 10 -10.06 -4.07 12.63
C ILE A 10 -11.27 -4.41 13.50
N PRO A 11 -11.69 -3.55 14.44
CA PRO A 11 -12.97 -3.70 15.14
C PRO A 11 -14.14 -3.52 14.17
N PHE A 12 -15.12 -4.42 14.23
CA PHE A 12 -16.27 -4.38 13.32
C PHE A 12 -17.55 -4.90 13.97
N GLY A 13 -18.69 -4.60 13.35
CA GLY A 13 -19.97 -5.20 13.69
C GLY A 13 -20.67 -4.62 14.92
N ALA A 14 -20.21 -3.49 15.45
CA ALA A 14 -21.00 -2.75 16.45
C ALA A 14 -22.35 -2.32 15.87
N PRO A 15 -23.46 -2.42 16.62
CA PRO A 15 -24.76 -1.96 16.17
C PRO A 15 -24.73 -0.46 15.84
N ALA A 16 -25.31 -0.04 14.71
CA ALA A 16 -25.33 1.36 14.27
C ALA A 16 -26.02 2.36 15.23
N LYS A 17 -26.68 1.85 16.27
CA LYS A 17 -27.30 2.66 17.34
C LYS A 17 -26.40 2.84 18.57
N ASP A 18 -25.34 2.04 18.69
CA ASP A 18 -24.43 2.11 19.81
C ASP A 18 -23.29 3.08 19.43
N GLU A 19 -23.05 4.05 20.29
CA GLU A 19 -22.05 5.13 20.11
C GLU A 19 -20.60 4.63 20.26
N PHE A 20 -20.29 3.40 19.86
CA PHE A 20 -18.92 2.86 19.87
C PHE A 20 -18.14 3.37 18.65
N PHE A 21 -18.01 4.69 18.56
CA PHE A 21 -17.11 5.34 17.63
C PHE A 21 -15.68 4.99 18.02
N ILE A 22 -14.84 4.78 17.00
CA ILE A 22 -13.41 4.56 17.16
C ILE A 22 -12.73 5.57 16.26
N ASN A 23 -11.90 6.45 16.84
CA ASN A 23 -11.26 7.56 16.16
C ASN A 23 -12.28 8.48 15.47
N GLY A 24 -13.46 8.66 16.07
CA GLY A 24 -14.54 9.49 15.52
C GLY A 24 -15.37 8.85 14.40
N SER A 25 -15.08 7.61 13.99
CA SER A 25 -15.82 6.90 12.94
C SER A 25 -16.63 5.71 13.48
N GLN A 26 -17.75 5.40 12.81
CA GLN A 26 -18.47 4.15 13.10
C GLN A 26 -17.62 2.95 12.71
N GLN A 27 -17.78 1.84 13.43
CA GLN A 27 -17.12 0.60 13.06
C GLN A 27 -17.61 0.08 11.72
N MET A 28 -16.71 -0.57 10.99
CA MET A 28 -17.06 -1.25 9.74
C MET A 28 -18.12 -2.33 9.98
N THR A 29 -18.96 -2.54 8.99
CA THR A 29 -19.88 -3.67 8.92
C THR A 29 -19.15 -4.96 8.57
N VAL A 30 -19.81 -6.10 8.81
CA VAL A 30 -19.30 -7.42 8.39
C VAL A 30 -19.03 -7.45 6.88
N HIS A 31 -19.88 -6.79 6.10
CA HIS A 31 -19.73 -6.74 4.64
C HIS A 31 -18.47 -5.98 4.25
N GLU A 32 -18.22 -4.82 4.84
CA GLU A 32 -17.08 -3.98 4.47
C GLU A 32 -15.74 -4.63 4.81
N VAL A 33 -15.65 -5.26 6.00
CA VAL A 33 -14.47 -6.03 6.40
C VAL A 33 -14.26 -7.23 5.48
N ALA A 34 -15.34 -7.93 5.09
CA ALA A 34 -15.24 -9.05 4.17
C ALA A 34 -14.73 -8.60 2.79
N GLN A 35 -15.19 -7.45 2.28
CA GLN A 35 -14.71 -6.90 1.00
C GLN A 35 -13.22 -6.55 1.07
N GLU A 36 -12.78 -5.84 2.12
CA GLU A 36 -11.36 -5.52 2.30
C GLU A 36 -10.50 -6.79 2.32
N LEU A 37 -10.93 -7.81 3.08
CA LEU A 37 -10.23 -9.09 3.15
C LEU A 37 -10.18 -9.78 1.77
N PHE A 38 -11.30 -9.85 1.05
CA PHE A 38 -11.35 -10.53 -0.24
C PHE A 38 -10.53 -9.82 -1.31
N ILE A 39 -10.53 -8.49 -1.33
CA ILE A 39 -9.70 -7.70 -2.24
C ILE A 39 -8.22 -7.90 -1.89
N THR A 40 -7.86 -7.73 -0.61
CA THR A 40 -6.48 -7.92 -0.13
C THR A 40 -5.95 -9.31 -0.48
N LYS A 41 -6.76 -10.34 -0.24
CA LYS A 41 -6.42 -11.73 -0.61
C LYS A 41 -6.24 -11.88 -2.12
N THR A 42 -7.17 -11.37 -2.92
CA THR A 42 -7.12 -11.48 -4.39
C THR A 42 -5.87 -10.83 -4.96
N VAL A 43 -5.54 -9.63 -4.49
CA VAL A 43 -4.36 -8.87 -4.93
C VAL A 43 -3.06 -9.53 -4.44
N SER A 44 -3.04 -10.05 -3.21
CA SER A 44 -1.91 -10.81 -2.66
C SER A 44 -1.62 -12.08 -3.47
N GLU A 45 -2.64 -12.90 -3.73
CA GLU A 45 -2.50 -14.13 -4.52
C GLU A 45 -2.08 -13.82 -5.95
N PHE A 46 -2.61 -12.75 -6.54
CA PHE A 46 -2.15 -12.25 -7.84
C PHE A 46 -0.67 -11.94 -7.82
N GLY A 47 -0.16 -11.21 -6.81
CA GLY A 47 1.27 -10.89 -6.74
C GLY A 47 2.17 -12.09 -6.55
N ILE A 48 1.73 -13.08 -5.76
CA ILE A 48 2.42 -14.37 -5.64
C ILE A 48 2.45 -15.08 -7.01
N ARG A 49 1.32 -15.19 -7.71
CA ARG A 49 1.26 -15.83 -9.04
C ARG A 49 2.14 -15.13 -10.06
N SER A 50 2.11 -13.80 -10.12
CA SER A 50 2.98 -13.02 -11.02
C SER A 50 4.46 -13.29 -10.78
N SER A 51 4.85 -13.62 -9.55
CA SER A 51 6.23 -14.02 -9.25
C SER A 51 6.61 -15.44 -9.69
N HIS A 52 5.61 -16.32 -9.87
CA HIS A 52 5.81 -17.73 -10.24
C HIS A 52 5.61 -18.05 -11.72
N ILE A 53 4.83 -17.25 -12.48
CA ILE A 53 4.51 -17.48 -13.89
C ILE A 53 5.76 -17.51 -14.80
N SER A 54 6.89 -16.98 -14.33
CA SER A 54 8.10 -16.87 -15.15
C SER A 54 9.03 -18.05 -14.92
N ALA A 55 8.84 -19.11 -15.69
CA ALA A 55 9.65 -20.32 -15.81
C ALA A 55 11.19 -20.06 -15.71
N GLY A 56 11.71 -19.97 -14.48
CA GLY A 56 13.14 -19.77 -14.20
C GLY A 56 13.63 -18.31 -14.09
N ARG A 57 12.75 -17.29 -14.09
CA ARG A 57 13.16 -15.89 -13.83
C ARG A 57 12.76 -15.47 -12.42
N SER A 58 13.76 -15.28 -11.55
CA SER A 58 13.58 -14.98 -10.13
C SER A 58 13.08 -13.57 -9.80
N ASN A 59 12.88 -12.72 -10.81
CA ASN A 59 12.66 -11.29 -10.62
C ASN A 59 11.40 -10.79 -11.34
N VAL A 60 10.41 -11.64 -11.63
CA VAL A 60 9.11 -11.16 -12.09
C VAL A 60 8.24 -10.94 -10.86
N GLY A 61 7.43 -9.89 -10.83
CA GLY A 61 6.66 -9.61 -9.63
C GLY A 61 5.74 -8.42 -9.78
N SER A 62 4.84 -8.32 -8.81
CA SER A 62 4.05 -7.11 -8.55
C SER A 62 4.24 -6.72 -7.09
N ASN A 63 4.15 -5.43 -6.82
CA ASN A 63 4.51 -4.84 -5.53
C ASN A 63 3.27 -4.66 -4.66
N PHE A 64 2.55 -5.75 -4.37
CA PHE A 64 1.41 -5.73 -3.44
C PHE A 64 1.72 -6.52 -2.18
N VAL A 65 1.08 -6.14 -1.08
CA VAL A 65 1.28 -6.81 0.21
C VAL A 65 0.86 -8.28 0.16
N GLU A 66 1.69 -9.13 0.78
CA GLU A 66 1.42 -10.57 0.91
C GLU A 66 0.61 -10.82 2.19
N LEU A 67 -0.65 -11.24 2.03
CA LEU A 67 -1.50 -11.71 3.13
C LEU A 67 -1.07 -13.13 3.52
N GLN A 68 -0.67 -13.33 4.77
CA GLN A 68 -0.31 -14.63 5.32
C GLN A 68 -1.52 -15.37 5.89
N ASP A 69 -2.33 -14.69 6.69
CA ASP A 69 -3.45 -15.31 7.40
C ASP A 69 -4.50 -14.25 7.80
N CYS A 70 -5.69 -14.72 8.16
CA CYS A 70 -6.78 -13.89 8.64
C CYS A 70 -7.60 -14.63 9.70
N PHE A 71 -7.89 -13.95 10.81
CA PHE A 71 -8.73 -14.48 11.88
C PHE A 71 -9.89 -13.54 12.21
N ILE A 72 -11.03 -14.12 12.59
CA ILE A 72 -12.09 -13.38 13.27
C ILE A 72 -11.98 -13.70 14.75
N CYS A 73 -11.78 -12.65 15.55
CA CYS A 73 -11.66 -12.72 17.00
C CYS A 73 -12.89 -12.10 17.66
N HIS A 74 -13.17 -12.54 18.89
CA HIS A 74 -14.27 -12.04 19.70
C HIS A 74 -13.80 -11.92 21.16
N GLY A 75 -14.04 -10.79 21.80
CA GLY A 75 -13.63 -10.54 23.18
C GLY A 75 -13.26 -9.08 23.45
N PRO A 76 -12.71 -8.78 24.64
CA PRO A 76 -12.03 -7.52 24.87
C PRO A 76 -10.72 -7.43 24.06
N TYR A 77 -10.19 -6.21 23.90
CA TYR A 77 -8.88 -6.00 23.27
C TYR A 77 -7.77 -6.69 24.09
N SER A 78 -6.76 -7.24 23.42
CA SER A 78 -5.71 -8.01 24.08
C SER A 78 -4.84 -7.11 24.98
N GLU A 79 -4.60 -7.53 26.23
CA GLU A 79 -3.72 -6.82 27.16
C GLU A 79 -2.32 -6.59 26.56
N ALA A 80 -1.74 -7.58 25.91
CA ALA A 80 -0.43 -7.45 25.26
C ALA A 80 -0.43 -6.43 24.10
N LEU A 81 -1.56 -6.26 23.39
CA LEU A 81 -1.68 -5.24 22.35
C LEU A 81 -1.93 -3.86 22.94
N LEU A 82 -2.63 -3.77 24.08
CA LEU A 82 -2.78 -2.52 24.81
C LEU A 82 -1.44 -2.03 25.37
N GLU A 83 -0.62 -2.92 25.94
CA GLU A 83 0.75 -2.60 26.37
C GLU A 83 1.59 -2.09 25.19
N ALA A 84 1.52 -2.76 24.04
CA ALA A 84 2.24 -2.32 22.83
C ALA A 84 1.72 -0.96 22.30
N TRP A 85 0.42 -0.68 22.46
CA TRP A 85 -0.17 0.61 22.11
C TRP A 85 0.34 1.72 23.04
N ASP A 86 0.38 1.46 24.35
CA ASP A 86 0.87 2.41 25.36
C ASP A 86 2.36 2.75 25.12
N ASP A 87 3.19 1.73 24.86
CA ASP A 87 4.61 1.91 24.51
C ASP A 87 4.79 2.80 23.26
N TRP A 88 3.88 2.68 22.28
CA TRP A 88 3.92 3.50 21.07
C TRP A 88 3.45 4.94 21.35
N ALA A 89 2.33 5.12 22.05
CA ALA A 89 1.78 6.43 22.39
C ALA A 89 2.72 7.27 23.30
N ASP A 90 3.52 6.63 24.14
CA ASP A 90 4.54 7.32 24.95
C ASP A 90 5.71 7.87 24.10
N THR A 91 5.94 7.29 22.92
CA THR A 91 7.09 7.62 22.06
C THR A 91 6.71 8.38 20.79
N LYS A 92 5.41 8.42 20.46
CA LYS A 92 4.82 9.01 19.26
C LYS A 92 3.49 9.64 19.65
N ASP A 93 3.16 10.81 19.09
CA ASP A 93 1.80 11.32 19.22
C ASP A 93 0.83 10.37 18.51
N SER A 94 -0.10 9.79 19.28
CA SER A 94 -1.22 9.01 18.75
C SER A 94 -2.41 9.90 18.50
N GLU A 95 -2.89 9.91 17.26
CA GLU A 95 -4.20 10.50 16.92
C GLU A 95 -5.35 9.53 17.20
N ASN A 96 -5.05 8.26 17.49
CA ASN A 96 -6.04 7.22 17.73
C ASN A 96 -6.45 7.13 19.20
N ASP A 97 -7.70 6.73 19.45
CA ASP A 97 -8.21 6.36 20.77
C ASP A 97 -7.56 5.06 21.25
N ARG A 98 -7.25 4.97 22.55
CA ARG A 98 -6.82 3.72 23.18
C ARG A 98 -7.98 2.71 23.11
N PRO A 99 -7.82 1.49 22.57
CA PRO A 99 -8.95 0.58 22.30
C PRO A 99 -9.38 -0.26 23.53
N ASP A 100 -9.38 0.34 24.73
CA ASP A 100 -9.69 -0.34 26.01
C ASP A 100 -11.15 -0.21 26.46
N PHE A 101 -11.93 0.64 25.78
CA PHE A 101 -13.34 0.90 26.08
C PHE A 101 -14.31 -0.04 25.35
N LEU A 102 -13.81 -0.92 24.46
CA LEU A 102 -14.63 -1.81 23.65
C LEU A 102 -15.28 -2.93 24.48
N PRO A 103 -16.52 -3.34 24.16
CA PRO A 103 -17.26 -4.29 24.98
C PRO A 103 -16.69 -5.71 24.90
N ASN A 104 -16.99 -6.53 25.91
CA ASN A 104 -16.51 -7.93 25.99
C ASN A 104 -16.98 -8.84 24.84
N ASN A 105 -17.96 -8.41 24.06
CA ASN A 105 -18.49 -9.13 22.90
C ASN A 105 -18.07 -8.49 21.55
N GLN A 106 -17.09 -7.58 21.56
CA GLN A 106 -16.58 -6.93 20.36
C GLN A 106 -16.00 -7.96 19.39
N LEU A 107 -16.25 -7.77 18.09
CA LEU A 107 -15.64 -8.56 17.02
C LEU A 107 -14.46 -7.81 16.41
N TYR A 108 -13.43 -8.56 16.02
CA TYR A 108 -12.26 -8.04 15.31
C TYR A 108 -11.90 -8.92 14.13
N ALA A 109 -11.54 -8.31 13.01
CA ALA A 109 -10.80 -9.00 11.96
C ALA A 109 -9.31 -8.73 12.15
N VAL A 110 -8.52 -9.78 12.12
CA VAL A 110 -7.07 -9.74 12.31
C VAL A 110 -6.43 -10.22 11.03
N LEU A 111 -5.91 -9.29 10.24
CA LEU A 111 -5.20 -9.57 8.99
C LEU A 111 -3.69 -9.61 9.28
N ILE A 112 -3.05 -10.74 8.97
CA ILE A 112 -1.62 -10.95 9.14
C ILE A 112 -0.95 -10.83 7.78
N MET A 113 -0.08 -9.84 7.63
CA MET A 113 0.59 -9.51 6.38
C MET A 113 2.11 -9.53 6.54
N VAL A 114 2.84 -9.66 5.44
CA VAL A 114 4.30 -9.49 5.46
C VAL A 114 4.63 -8.02 5.75
N ASN A 115 5.58 -7.78 6.67
CA ASN A 115 6.04 -6.43 6.96
C ASN A 115 6.69 -5.81 5.70
N ALA A 116 6.09 -4.72 5.24
CA ALA A 116 6.42 -4.03 4.01
C ALA A 116 7.36 -2.82 4.19
N GLY A 117 7.84 -2.55 5.42
CA GLY A 117 8.76 -1.46 5.73
C GLY A 117 8.06 -0.24 6.34
N ALA A 118 8.52 0.95 5.96
CA ALA A 118 7.94 2.22 6.39
C ALA A 118 7.14 2.84 5.26
N ASP A 119 6.02 3.49 5.58
CA ASP A 119 5.23 4.25 4.61
C ASP A 119 6.05 5.40 3.99
N LEU A 120 5.68 5.83 2.78
CA LEU A 120 6.46 6.81 2.02
C LEU A 120 6.45 8.20 2.67
N GLU A 121 5.46 8.51 3.49
CA GLU A 121 5.36 9.77 4.25
C GLU A 121 6.48 9.87 5.30
N HIS A 122 6.72 8.80 6.04
CA HIS A 122 7.78 8.72 7.05
C HIS A 122 9.12 8.18 6.50
N PHE A 123 9.12 7.70 5.26
CA PHE A 123 10.30 7.13 4.64
C PHE A 123 11.35 8.19 4.27
N LYS A 124 12.57 8.00 4.76
CA LYS A 124 13.70 8.87 4.42
C LYS A 124 14.27 8.48 3.06
N ILE A 125 13.99 9.28 2.04
CA ILE A 125 14.56 9.13 0.70
C ILE A 125 16.05 9.49 0.74
N GLN A 126 16.88 8.49 1.03
CA GLN A 126 18.33 8.61 1.07
C GLN A 126 18.95 7.47 0.27
N PRO A 127 19.88 7.77 -0.66
CA PRO A 127 20.56 6.74 -1.42
C PRO A 127 21.21 5.69 -0.51
N VAL A 128 21.01 4.42 -0.85
CA VAL A 128 21.70 3.34 -0.15
C VAL A 128 23.19 3.37 -0.52
N ASN A 129 24.05 3.58 0.47
CA ASN A 129 25.49 3.57 0.30
C ASN A 129 25.94 2.18 -0.15
N SER A 130 26.42 2.12 -1.38
CA SER A 130 26.98 0.93 -2.01
C SER A 130 28.14 1.36 -2.90
N GLY A 131 29.13 0.47 -3.07
CA GLY A 131 30.23 0.69 -4.01
C GLY A 131 29.80 0.67 -5.48
N THR A 132 28.54 0.33 -5.76
CA THR A 132 27.94 0.28 -7.09
C THR A 132 27.35 1.63 -7.48
N ALA A 133 27.55 2.03 -8.74
CA ALA A 133 26.91 3.20 -9.32
C ALA A 133 25.40 2.95 -9.54
N PRO A 134 24.54 4.00 -9.49
CA PRO A 134 23.13 3.84 -9.82
C PRO A 134 22.97 3.34 -11.25
N CYS A 135 21.98 2.48 -11.49
CA CYS A 135 21.75 1.86 -12.80
C CYS A 135 21.23 2.86 -13.84
N THR A 136 20.64 3.95 -13.39
CA THR A 136 20.00 4.92 -14.26
C THR A 136 20.55 6.33 -14.05
N PRO A 137 21.49 6.80 -14.88
CA PRO A 137 21.95 8.17 -14.85
C PRO A 137 20.82 9.11 -15.32
N LEU A 138 20.58 10.21 -14.60
CA LEU A 138 19.76 11.32 -15.11
C LEU A 138 20.28 11.76 -16.49
N SER A 139 19.37 11.95 -17.47
CA SER A 139 19.75 12.45 -18.78
C SER A 139 20.34 13.86 -18.67
N LYS A 140 21.30 14.20 -19.53
CA LYS A 140 21.99 15.51 -19.56
C LYS A 140 21.05 16.72 -19.71
N ASN A 141 19.77 16.50 -20.04
CA ASN A 141 18.78 17.54 -20.29
C ASN A 141 18.00 17.95 -19.03
N TYR A 142 18.05 17.18 -17.94
CA TYR A 142 17.52 17.60 -16.65
C TYR A 142 18.64 18.28 -15.84
N LYS A 143 19.06 19.47 -16.30
CA LYS A 143 20.00 20.31 -15.54
C LYS A 143 19.27 20.89 -14.33
N LEU A 144 19.30 20.20 -13.19
CA LEU A 144 19.24 20.91 -11.91
C LEU A 144 20.42 21.91 -11.92
N LYS A 145 20.14 23.18 -11.58
CA LYS A 145 21.16 24.23 -11.53
C LYS A 145 22.30 23.78 -10.60
N SER A 146 23.45 23.50 -11.21
CA SER A 146 24.79 23.39 -10.63
C SER A 146 24.91 22.78 -9.23
N ALA A 147 24.97 21.44 -9.16
CA ALA A 147 25.69 20.77 -8.08
C ALA A 147 27.08 20.35 -8.61
N THR A 148 28.01 21.30 -8.70
CA THR A 148 29.42 21.02 -9.02
C THR A 148 30.14 20.51 -7.77
N GLY A 149 30.10 19.20 -7.53
CA GLY A 149 30.73 18.54 -6.37
C GLY A 149 30.19 17.13 -6.13
N ALA A 150 30.69 16.46 -5.08
CA ALA A 150 30.18 15.17 -4.58
C ALA A 150 28.64 15.19 -4.36
N ASP A 151 28.07 16.37 -4.13
CA ASP A 151 26.63 16.64 -3.97
C ASP A 151 25.81 16.38 -5.24
N GLY A 152 26.42 16.50 -6.43
CA GLY A 152 25.74 16.18 -7.70
C GLY A 152 25.52 14.67 -7.88
N ALA A 153 26.43 13.85 -7.36
CA ALA A 153 26.32 12.39 -7.44
C ALA A 153 25.29 11.84 -6.44
N SER A 154 25.24 12.38 -5.21
CA SER A 154 24.20 12.02 -4.23
C SER A 154 22.80 12.45 -4.69
N THR A 155 22.68 13.63 -5.30
CA THR A 155 21.42 14.11 -5.90
C THR A 155 20.94 13.18 -7.02
N ASN A 156 21.83 12.73 -7.91
CA ASN A 156 21.48 11.81 -8.99
C ASN A 156 21.02 10.44 -8.46
N LYS A 157 21.68 9.90 -7.43
CA LYS A 157 21.24 8.66 -6.77
C LYS A 157 19.86 8.81 -6.09
N THR A 158 19.58 9.97 -5.51
CA THR A 158 18.29 10.25 -4.86
C THR A 158 17.16 10.22 -5.88
N TRP A 159 17.32 10.92 -7.02
CA TRP A 159 16.33 10.89 -8.09
C TRP A 159 16.20 9.53 -8.76
N ALA A 160 17.27 8.73 -8.80
CA ALA A 160 17.20 7.36 -9.28
C ALA A 160 16.31 6.49 -8.37
N MET A 161 16.44 6.63 -7.05
CA MET A 161 15.59 5.98 -6.08
C MET A 161 14.12 6.44 -6.23
N VAL A 162 13.86 7.74 -6.33
CA VAL A 162 12.49 8.29 -6.55
C VAL A 162 11.87 7.72 -7.84
N ARG A 163 12.63 7.70 -8.94
CA ARG A 163 12.17 7.10 -10.20
C ARG A 163 11.87 5.61 -10.02
N SER A 164 12.71 4.88 -9.27
CA SER A 164 12.46 3.47 -8.99
C SER A 164 11.14 3.27 -8.25
N ILE A 165 10.87 4.06 -7.21
CA ILE A 165 9.63 4.02 -6.45
C ILE A 165 8.43 4.22 -7.38
N LEU A 166 8.44 5.29 -8.18
CA LEU A 166 7.35 5.61 -9.10
C LEU A 166 7.12 4.50 -10.14
N LEU A 167 8.18 3.99 -10.76
CA LEU A 167 8.06 2.96 -11.79
C LEU A 167 7.56 1.64 -11.21
N GLN A 168 8.05 1.22 -10.03
CA GLN A 168 7.55 0.02 -9.35
C GLN A 168 6.05 0.12 -9.06
N THR A 169 5.58 1.27 -8.57
CA THR A 169 4.17 1.54 -8.32
C THR A 169 3.35 1.51 -9.63
N ILE A 170 3.77 2.28 -10.64
CA ILE A 170 3.04 2.40 -11.92
C ILE A 170 2.88 1.04 -12.60
N TYR A 171 3.96 0.25 -12.70
CA TYR A 171 3.87 -1.04 -13.39
C TYR A 171 3.10 -2.08 -12.57
N SER A 172 3.14 -2.02 -11.24
CA SER A 172 2.31 -2.90 -10.41
C SER A 172 0.82 -2.62 -10.60
N LEU A 173 0.44 -1.34 -10.58
CA LEU A 173 -0.95 -0.93 -10.83
C LEU A 173 -1.38 -1.27 -12.26
N TYR A 174 -0.55 -0.98 -13.27
CA TYR A 174 -0.86 -1.28 -14.66
C TYR A 174 -1.23 -2.76 -14.89
N ILE A 175 -0.44 -3.69 -14.33
CA ILE A 175 -0.72 -5.12 -14.51
C ILE A 175 -1.99 -5.50 -13.73
N ALA A 176 -2.17 -5.00 -12.51
CA ALA A 176 -3.38 -5.27 -11.73
C ALA A 176 -4.66 -4.67 -12.35
N GLU A 177 -4.59 -3.51 -12.99
CA GLU A 177 -5.68 -2.93 -13.78
C GLU A 177 -6.05 -3.82 -14.96
N LYS A 178 -5.06 -4.39 -15.65
CA LYS A 178 -5.29 -5.28 -16.79
C LYS A 178 -5.95 -6.59 -16.38
N GLU A 179 -5.39 -7.23 -15.36
CA GLU A 179 -5.73 -8.59 -14.94
C GLU A 179 -6.91 -8.65 -13.97
N LEU A 180 -6.99 -7.71 -13.02
CA LEU A 180 -8.00 -7.70 -11.95
C LEU A 180 -8.99 -6.55 -12.07
N LYS A 181 -8.89 -5.67 -13.07
CA LYS A 181 -9.66 -4.40 -13.12
C LYS A 181 -9.51 -3.59 -11.82
N LEU A 182 -8.33 -3.67 -11.20
CA LEU A 182 -8.05 -3.04 -9.92
C LEU A 182 -8.13 -1.53 -10.05
N GLU A 183 -8.85 -0.90 -9.13
CA GLU A 183 -8.78 0.51 -8.82
C GLU A 183 -8.47 0.62 -7.32
N HIS A 184 -7.33 1.20 -6.95
CA HIS A 184 -6.96 1.32 -5.53
C HIS A 184 -7.88 2.29 -4.77
N ARG A 185 -8.25 3.39 -5.44
CA ARG A 185 -9.16 4.47 -4.99
C ARG A 185 -8.68 5.32 -3.81
N ASP A 186 -7.74 4.83 -3.01
CA ASP A 186 -7.13 5.60 -1.91
C ASP A 186 -5.61 5.46 -1.86
N LEU A 187 -4.94 5.66 -3.00
CA LEU A 187 -3.49 5.51 -3.08
C LEU A 187 -2.77 6.83 -2.71
N HIS A 188 -2.69 7.11 -1.41
CA HIS A 188 -1.82 8.15 -0.89
C HIS A 188 -0.44 7.59 -0.52
N TRP A 189 0.51 8.48 -0.22
CA TRP A 189 1.87 8.10 0.18
C TRP A 189 1.95 7.23 1.45
N GLY A 190 0.94 7.27 2.32
CA GLY A 190 0.82 6.37 3.48
C GLY A 190 0.61 4.90 3.08
N ASN A 191 0.00 4.67 1.90
CA ASN A 191 -0.29 3.34 1.36
C ASN A 191 0.82 2.81 0.43
N LEU A 192 1.96 3.51 0.37
CA LEU A 192 3.16 3.07 -0.34
C LEU A 192 4.29 2.76 0.66
N MET A 193 4.45 1.49 0.97
CA MET A 193 5.48 1.03 1.89
C MET A 193 6.82 0.87 1.15
N CYS A 194 7.91 1.26 1.81
CA CYS A 194 9.26 1.24 1.26
C CYS A 194 10.23 0.48 2.18
N GLN A 195 11.05 -0.38 1.57
CA GLN A 195 12.19 -1.03 2.20
C GLN A 195 13.46 -0.72 1.43
N THR A 196 14.60 -0.69 2.13
CA THR A 196 15.91 -0.55 1.49
C THR A 196 16.78 -1.77 1.70
N ASN A 197 17.60 -2.07 0.69
CA ASN A 197 18.61 -3.10 0.79
C ASN A 197 19.77 -2.78 -0.17
N SER A 198 21.01 -2.88 0.32
CA SER A 198 22.20 -2.65 -0.50
C SER A 198 22.33 -3.65 -1.66
N LEU A 199 21.78 -4.86 -1.52
CA LEU A 199 21.74 -5.87 -2.58
C LEU A 199 20.81 -5.47 -3.73
N TRP A 200 19.90 -4.53 -3.51
CA TRP A 200 19.00 -4.03 -4.55
C TRP A 200 19.62 -2.88 -5.34
N VAL A 201 20.79 -2.37 -4.94
CA VAL A 201 21.53 -1.43 -5.77
C VAL A 201 22.19 -2.20 -6.92
N GLY A 202 21.83 -1.88 -8.15
CA GLY A 202 22.25 -2.65 -9.33
C GLY A 202 21.23 -3.68 -9.81
N ALA A 203 20.28 -4.06 -8.94
CA ALA A 203 19.26 -5.05 -9.26
C ALA A 203 18.10 -4.45 -10.08
N HIS A 204 17.31 -5.32 -10.69
CA HIS A 204 16.10 -4.96 -11.41
C HIS A 204 14.97 -5.93 -11.11
N GLN A 205 13.75 -5.40 -11.12
CA GLN A 205 12.50 -6.14 -11.14
C GLN A 205 11.96 -6.13 -12.57
N GLU A 206 11.49 -7.28 -13.04
CA GLU A 206 10.82 -7.44 -14.32
C GLU A 206 9.30 -7.42 -14.11
N TYR A 207 8.59 -6.78 -15.05
CA TYR A 207 7.13 -6.69 -15.09
C TYR A 207 6.65 -7.18 -16.44
N PHE A 208 5.72 -8.13 -16.46
CA PHE A 208 5.12 -8.65 -17.70
C PHE A 208 3.93 -7.77 -18.10
N LEU A 209 4.00 -7.14 -19.27
CA LEU A 209 3.00 -6.19 -19.75
C LEU A 209 2.08 -6.80 -20.83
N GLY A 210 2.00 -8.14 -20.88
CA GLY A 210 1.26 -8.90 -21.89
C GLY A 210 2.16 -9.40 -23.03
N GLU A 211 1.61 -10.28 -23.87
CA GLU A 211 2.35 -10.94 -24.96
C GLU A 211 2.90 -9.95 -25.99
N ASP A 212 2.14 -8.90 -26.30
CA ASP A 212 2.50 -7.89 -27.30
C ASP A 212 3.66 -7.00 -26.86
N MET A 213 3.68 -6.59 -25.57
CA MET A 213 4.69 -5.67 -25.03
C MET A 213 5.85 -6.39 -24.32
N GLY A 214 5.67 -7.66 -23.97
CA GLY A 214 6.67 -8.48 -23.31
C GLY A 214 6.98 -8.00 -21.89
N TYR A 215 8.27 -7.98 -21.54
CA TYR A 215 8.74 -7.63 -20.20
C TYR A 215 9.43 -6.28 -20.19
N ILE A 216 9.17 -5.48 -19.15
CA ILE A 216 9.98 -4.30 -18.84
C ILE A 216 10.84 -4.53 -17.59
N ARG A 217 12.06 -4.00 -17.60
CA ARG A 217 12.99 -4.03 -16.47
C ARG A 217 13.00 -2.69 -15.75
N VAL A 218 12.65 -2.70 -14.48
CA VAL A 218 12.72 -1.54 -13.58
C VAL A 218 13.90 -1.71 -12.64
N PRO A 219 14.91 -0.82 -12.68
CA PRO A 219 15.99 -0.82 -11.71
C PRO A 219 15.45 -0.53 -10.30
N LEU A 220 15.88 -1.32 -9.31
CA LEU A 220 15.44 -1.17 -7.92
C LEU A 220 16.13 -0.01 -7.20
N GLU A 221 17.35 0.35 -7.61
CA GLU A 221 18.10 1.48 -7.04
C GLU A 221 18.18 1.44 -5.49
N GLY A 222 18.24 0.23 -4.92
CA GLY A 222 18.33 0.03 -3.48
C GLY A 222 17.00 0.04 -2.72
N VAL A 223 15.85 0.20 -3.40
CA VAL A 223 14.52 0.30 -2.79
C VAL A 223 13.52 -0.69 -3.40
N LYS A 224 12.65 -1.26 -2.56
CA LYS A 224 11.44 -1.96 -2.98
C LYS A 224 10.22 -1.26 -2.42
N VAL A 225 9.21 -1.10 -3.27
CA VAL A 225 7.90 -0.56 -2.89
C VAL A 225 6.93 -1.71 -2.61
N THR A 226 5.91 -1.51 -1.78
CA THR A 226 4.78 -2.41 -1.61
C THR A 226 3.53 -1.58 -1.36
N ILE A 227 2.51 -1.82 -2.17
CA ILE A 227 1.19 -1.18 -2.08
C ILE A 227 0.37 -1.95 -1.04
N ILE A 228 -0.20 -1.21 -0.09
CA ILE A 228 -1.03 -1.72 1.00
C ILE A 228 -2.38 -1.00 1.02
N ASP A 229 -3.26 -1.48 1.90
CA ASP A 229 -4.56 -0.90 2.23
C ASP A 229 -5.55 -0.81 1.05
N PHE A 230 -6.39 -1.83 0.96
CA PHE A 230 -7.40 -1.94 -0.09
C PHE A 230 -8.81 -1.68 0.43
N THR A 231 -8.97 -0.99 1.56
CA THR A 231 -10.28 -0.76 2.19
C THR A 231 -11.28 -0.11 1.23
N LEU A 232 -10.87 0.86 0.41
CA LEU A 232 -11.72 1.54 -0.58
C LEU A 232 -11.57 0.99 -2.01
N SER A 233 -10.73 -0.02 -2.20
CA SER A 233 -10.42 -0.53 -3.53
C SER A 233 -11.62 -1.23 -4.20
N ARG A 234 -11.50 -1.37 -5.51
CA ARG A 234 -12.39 -2.16 -6.35
C ARG A 234 -11.57 -3.11 -7.19
N CYS A 235 -11.94 -4.38 -7.29
CA CYS A 235 -11.38 -5.29 -8.27
C CYS A 235 -12.35 -6.43 -8.63
N GLU A 236 -12.01 -7.17 -9.67
CA GLU A 236 -12.64 -8.43 -10.05
C GLU A 236 -11.72 -9.58 -9.63
N ASN A 237 -12.31 -10.64 -9.06
CA ASN A 237 -11.58 -11.87 -8.80
C ASN A 237 -11.43 -12.71 -10.09
N GLU A 238 -10.76 -13.86 -10.00
CA GLU A 238 -10.55 -14.77 -11.15
C GLU A 238 -11.85 -15.29 -11.79
N GLN A 239 -12.98 -15.20 -11.09
CA GLN A 239 -14.31 -15.60 -11.57
C GLN A 239 -15.09 -14.43 -12.20
N GLY A 240 -14.50 -13.23 -12.25
CA GLY A 240 -15.17 -12.00 -12.70
C GLY A 240 -16.17 -11.42 -11.69
N MET A 241 -16.14 -11.87 -10.43
CA MET A 241 -16.99 -11.30 -9.38
C MET A 241 -16.40 -9.96 -8.93
N LEU A 242 -17.21 -8.91 -9.04
CA LEU A 242 -16.84 -7.57 -8.60
C LEU A 242 -16.87 -7.45 -7.08
N MET A 243 -15.77 -6.97 -6.50
CA MET A 243 -15.58 -6.72 -5.07
C MET A 243 -15.24 -5.25 -4.88
N TYR A 244 -15.94 -4.57 -3.98
CA TYR A 244 -15.71 -3.16 -3.64
C TYR A 244 -16.44 -2.76 -2.37
N ASN A 245 -15.88 -1.79 -1.65
CA ASN A 245 -16.62 -1.00 -0.69
C ASN A 245 -17.14 0.28 -1.35
N LYS A 246 -18.30 0.75 -0.91
CA LYS A 246 -18.88 1.98 -1.45
C LYS A 246 -18.20 3.20 -0.83
N MET A 247 -17.96 4.23 -1.66
CA MET A 247 -17.51 5.54 -1.20
C MET A 247 -18.73 6.41 -0.87
N GLU A 248 -19.41 6.15 0.25
CA GLU A 248 -20.61 6.88 0.68
C GLU A 248 -20.31 7.96 1.75
N ASP A 249 -19.10 7.98 2.33
CA ASP A 249 -18.76 8.91 3.42
C ASP A 249 -18.38 10.31 2.88
N GLU A 250 -19.23 11.30 3.15
CA GLU A 250 -18.99 12.70 2.78
C GLU A 250 -17.71 13.27 3.44
N ALA A 251 -17.26 12.73 4.58
CA ALA A 251 -16.06 13.18 5.28
C ALA A 251 -14.76 12.91 4.52
N LEU A 252 -14.74 11.91 3.62
CA LEU A 252 -13.61 11.66 2.71
C LEU A 252 -13.35 12.84 1.75
N PHE A 253 -14.30 13.76 1.62
CA PHE A 253 -14.32 14.79 0.58
C PHE A 253 -14.25 16.23 1.14
N THR A 254 -14.27 16.39 2.46
CA THR A 254 -14.38 17.70 3.13
C THR A 254 -13.05 18.26 3.65
N GLY A 255 -11.94 17.54 3.51
CA GLY A 255 -10.62 18.05 3.91
C GLY A 255 -10.13 19.19 3.01
N GLU A 256 -9.90 20.37 3.59
CA GLU A 256 -9.34 21.52 2.86
C GLU A 256 -7.81 21.50 2.88
N GLY A 257 -7.17 21.65 1.71
CA GLY A 257 -5.72 21.88 1.61
C GLY A 257 -4.84 20.66 1.32
N ASP A 258 -5.41 19.46 1.26
CA ASP A 258 -4.69 18.24 0.87
C ASP A 258 -5.00 17.83 -0.58
N TYR A 259 -3.95 17.54 -1.36
CA TYR A 259 -4.08 17.04 -2.73
C TYR A 259 -4.75 15.66 -2.79
N GLN A 260 -4.67 14.85 -1.72
CA GLN A 260 -5.39 13.58 -1.59
C GLN A 260 -6.91 13.79 -1.73
N VAL A 261 -7.45 14.82 -1.08
CA VAL A 261 -8.87 15.16 -1.14
C VAL A 261 -9.26 15.67 -2.54
N CYS A 262 -8.38 16.42 -3.22
CA CYS A 262 -8.61 16.82 -4.61
C CYS A 262 -8.73 15.61 -5.56
N VAL A 263 -7.91 14.58 -5.36
CA VAL A 263 -7.95 13.35 -6.18
C VAL A 263 -9.23 12.56 -5.91
N LEU A 264 -9.62 12.38 -4.64
CA LEU A 264 -10.88 11.72 -4.26
C LEU A 264 -12.11 12.42 -4.85
N ASN A 265 -12.14 13.76 -4.80
CA ASN A 265 -13.19 14.55 -5.44
C ASN A 265 -13.21 14.38 -6.97
N GLY A 266 -12.04 14.32 -7.61
CA GLY A 266 -11.93 14.05 -9.05
C GLY A 266 -12.49 12.69 -9.47
N PHE A 267 -12.35 11.64 -8.64
CA PHE A 267 -12.92 10.31 -8.93
C PHE A 267 -14.45 10.33 -8.96
N ILE A 268 -15.12 11.11 -8.11
CA ILE A 268 -16.59 11.22 -8.13
C ILE A 268 -17.05 11.96 -9.39
N ASP A 269 -16.38 13.05 -9.77
CA ASP A 269 -16.80 13.83 -10.95
C ASP A 269 -16.69 13.00 -12.24
N VAL A 270 -15.64 12.21 -12.38
CA VAL A 270 -15.47 11.29 -13.52
C VAL A 270 -16.52 10.16 -13.48
N ASN A 271 -16.82 9.60 -12.31
CA ASN A 271 -17.82 8.53 -12.17
C ASN A 271 -19.28 9.03 -12.26
N ARG A 272 -19.58 10.29 -11.91
CA ARG A 272 -20.88 10.93 -12.15
C ARG A 272 -21.13 11.17 -13.64
N ILE A 273 -20.09 11.45 -14.42
CA ILE A 273 -20.19 11.57 -15.88
C ILE A 273 -20.46 10.19 -16.53
N LEU A 274 -19.92 9.10 -15.98
CA LEU A 274 -20.17 7.73 -16.43
C LEU A 274 -21.52 7.14 -16.00
N LEU A 275 -22.21 7.73 -15.01
CA LEU A 275 -23.57 7.35 -14.60
C LEU A 275 -24.69 8.06 -15.39
N ILE A 276 -24.34 8.91 -16.37
CA ILE A 276 -25.29 9.61 -17.27
C ILE A 276 -25.23 9.04 -18.71
N VAL A 277 -24.60 7.88 -18.94
CA VAL A 277 -24.65 7.16 -20.23
C VAL A 277 -25.20 5.76 -20.07
#